data_AF-A0A9E4H5H6-F1
#
_entry.id   AF-A0A9E4H5H6-F1
#
_cell.length_a   1.000
_cell.length_b   1.000
_cell.length_c   1.000
_cell.angle_alpha   90.00
_cell.angle_beta   90.00
_cell.angle_gamma   90.00
#
_symmetry.space_group_name_H-M   'P 1'
#
loop_
_entity.id
_entity.type
_entity.pdbx_description
1 polymer ?
#
loop_
_entity_poly.entity_id
_entity_poly.type
_entity_poly.pdbx_seq_one_letter_code
_entity_poly.pdbx_strand_id
1 'polypeptide(L)'
;MRILEPFEDHFWEFYNSLPDQAKKKVDYVLQMVITLDRIPKQFFKHLVDGIYEIRIKSGSDIYRIFCFFDEGKPVILLNAIQKKTQKTPRKELERAKSLRSKYYESKDD
;
A
#
# COMPACT_ATOMS: atom_id res chain seq x y z
N MET A 1 3.01 -12.44 -12.90
CA MET A 1 3.70 -11.57 -11.92
C MET A 1 3.09 -10.18 -12.04
N ARG A 2 2.68 -9.56 -10.92
CA ARG A 2 2.23 -8.16 -10.92
C ARG A 2 3.43 -7.21 -10.79
N ILE A 3 3.26 -5.97 -11.21
CA ILE A 3 4.27 -4.90 -11.01
C ILE A 3 3.78 -4.04 -9.85
N LEU A 4 4.68 -3.66 -8.93
CA LEU A 4 4.40 -2.61 -7.94
C LEU A 4 4.95 -1.30 -8.46
N GLU A 5 4.15 -0.27 -8.42
CA GLU A 5 4.55 1.06 -8.88
C GLU A 5 4.17 2.09 -7.81
N PRO A 6 5.14 2.63 -7.07
CA PRO A 6 4.90 3.76 -6.19
C PRO A 6 4.48 5.00 -6.99
N PHE A 7 3.35 5.60 -6.61
CA PHE A 7 2.94 6.90 -7.10
C PHE A 7 3.51 8.00 -6.20
N GLU A 8 4.35 8.85 -6.79
CA GLU A 8 5.14 9.86 -6.08
C GLU A 8 6.02 9.24 -4.97
N ASP A 9 6.54 10.09 -4.08
CA ASP A 9 7.53 9.69 -3.07
C ASP A 9 6.91 9.24 -1.76
N HIS A 10 5.59 9.33 -1.58
CA HIS A 10 4.94 9.07 -0.28
C HIS A 10 5.22 7.67 0.31
N PHE A 11 5.23 6.65 -0.55
CA PHE A 11 5.62 5.31 -0.14
C PHE A 11 7.10 5.25 0.25
N TRP A 12 7.99 5.87 -0.54
CA TRP A 12 9.43 5.85 -0.31
C TRP A 12 9.84 6.63 0.95
N GLU A 13 9.25 7.80 1.19
CA GLU A 13 9.42 8.57 2.42
C GLU A 13 9.10 7.72 3.65
N PHE A 14 7.95 7.04 3.62
CA PHE A 14 7.55 6.12 4.68
C PHE A 14 8.52 4.94 4.79
N TYR A 15 8.78 4.23 3.69
CA TYR A 15 9.64 3.05 3.66
C TYR A 15 11.04 3.35 4.17
N ASN A 16 11.64 4.46 3.74
CA ASN A 16 12.98 4.87 4.14
C ASN A 16 13.07 5.22 5.62
N SER A 17 11.99 5.72 6.22
CA SER A 17 11.90 6.00 7.66
C SER A 17 11.87 4.75 8.56
N LEU A 18 11.61 3.57 7.98
CA LEU A 18 11.47 2.33 8.74
C LEU A 18 12.84 1.77 9.18
N PRO A 19 12.89 1.11 10.37
CA PRO A 19 14.03 0.28 10.74
C PRO A 19 14.23 -0.88 9.76
N ASP A 20 15.47 -1.34 9.60
CA ASP A 20 15.83 -2.41 8.64
C ASP A 20 15.01 -3.70 8.81
N GLN A 21 14.68 -4.07 10.05
CA GLN A 21 13.85 -5.24 10.32
C GLN A 21 12.43 -5.07 9.78
N ALA A 22 11.87 -3.87 9.88
CA ALA A 22 10.55 -3.56 9.33
C ALA A 22 10.60 -3.52 7.79
N LYS A 23 11.63 -2.90 7.20
CA LYS A 23 11.87 -2.89 5.74
C LYS A 23 11.87 -4.29 5.15
N LYS A 24 12.66 -5.21 5.72
CA LYS A 24 12.67 -6.64 5.33
C LYS A 24 11.29 -7.28 5.36
N LYS A 25 10.47 -6.92 6.35
CA LYS A 25 9.10 -7.45 6.47
C LYS A 25 8.15 -6.83 5.45
N VAL A 26 8.30 -5.54 5.15
CA VAL A 26 7.59 -4.86 4.06
C VAL A 26 7.92 -5.56 2.73
N ASP A 27 9.21 -5.69 2.40
CA ASP A 27 9.67 -6.33 1.17
C ASP A 27 9.11 -7.72 1.00
N TYR A 28 9.17 -8.55 2.05
CA TYR A 28 8.61 -9.90 2.03
C TYR A 28 7.12 -9.93 1.68
N VAL A 29 6.31 -9.03 2.26
CA VAL A 29 4.87 -8.99 1.99
C VAL A 29 4.60 -8.42 0.59
N LEU A 30 5.34 -7.40 0.16
CA LEU A 30 5.25 -6.86 -1.20
C LEU A 30 5.59 -7.94 -2.25
N GLN A 31 6.60 -8.76 -1.99
CA GLN A 31 6.94 -9.92 -2.81
C GLN A 31 5.80 -10.94 -2.89
N MET A 32 5.12 -11.23 -1.78
CA MET A 32 3.93 -12.09 -1.82
C MET A 32 2.77 -11.49 -2.62
N VAL A 33 2.56 -10.18 -2.54
CA VAL A 33 1.51 -9.47 -3.29
C VAL A 33 1.74 -9.58 -4.81
N ILE A 34 2.98 -9.53 -5.27
CA ILE A 34 3.30 -9.63 -6.71
C ILE A 34 3.39 -11.05 -7.26
N THR A 35 3.75 -12.01 -6.42
CA THR A 35 4.00 -13.41 -6.83
C THR A 35 2.75 -14.28 -6.74
N LEU A 36 1.90 -14.11 -5.73
CA LEU A 36 0.76 -14.99 -5.49
C LEU A 36 -0.42 -14.62 -6.37
N ASP A 37 -0.92 -15.56 -7.16
CA ASP A 37 -2.14 -15.35 -7.96
C ASP A 37 -3.34 -14.96 -7.08
N ARG A 38 -3.49 -15.62 -5.93
CA ARG A 38 -4.48 -15.27 -4.90
C ARG A 38 -3.78 -14.75 -3.65
N ILE A 39 -3.90 -13.46 -3.42
CA ILE A 39 -3.28 -12.82 -2.26
C ILE A 39 -4.11 -13.13 -1.00
N PRO A 40 -3.49 -13.64 0.09
CA PRO A 40 -4.21 -13.92 1.31
C PRO A 40 -4.87 -12.65 1.89
N LYS A 41 -6.15 -12.75 2.27
CA LYS A 41 -6.94 -11.63 2.84
C LYS A 41 -6.31 -10.98 4.08
N GLN A 42 -5.43 -11.71 4.78
CA GLN A 42 -4.72 -11.20 5.95
C GLN A 42 -3.66 -10.14 5.59
N PHE A 43 -3.12 -10.20 4.37
CA PHE A 43 -2.11 -9.28 3.85
C PHE A 43 -2.70 -8.26 2.91
N PHE A 44 -3.82 -8.57 2.25
CA PHE A 44 -4.39 -7.70 1.22
C PHE A 44 -5.90 -7.61 1.40
N LYS A 45 -6.39 -6.41 1.69
CA LYS A 45 -7.79 -6.20 2.03
C LYS A 45 -8.36 -5.02 1.27
N HIS A 46 -9.52 -5.21 0.65
CA HIS A 46 -10.30 -4.13 0.07
C HIS A 46 -10.84 -3.21 1.18
N LEU A 47 -10.73 -1.90 0.96
CA LEU A 47 -11.32 -0.88 1.82
C LEU A 47 -12.60 -0.34 1.18
N VAL A 48 -12.49 0.60 0.26
CA VAL A 48 -13.61 1.31 -0.39
C VAL A 48 -13.16 1.86 -1.73
N ASP A 49 -14.09 2.05 -2.66
CA ASP A 49 -13.85 2.71 -3.96
C ASP A 49 -12.66 2.12 -4.74
N GLY A 50 -12.43 0.81 -4.66
CA GLY A 50 -11.30 0.16 -5.35
C GLY A 50 -9.93 0.40 -4.69
N ILE A 51 -9.88 1.04 -3.52
CA ILE A 51 -8.70 1.16 -2.68
C ILE A 51 -8.56 -0.09 -1.81
N TYR A 52 -7.34 -0.58 -1.72
CA TYR A 52 -6.93 -1.72 -0.94
C TYR A 52 -5.86 -1.30 0.08
N GLU A 53 -5.73 -2.07 1.16
CA GLU A 53 -4.61 -2.01 2.08
C GLU A 53 -3.77 -3.28 2.00
N ILE A 54 -2.45 -3.10 1.96
CA ILE A 54 -1.46 -4.13 2.26
C ILE A 54 -1.15 -4.05 3.75
N ARG A 55 -1.47 -5.11 4.50
CA ARG A 55 -1.29 -5.17 5.95
C ARG A 55 -0.05 -5.98 6.31
N ILE A 56 0.89 -5.32 6.97
CA ILE A 56 2.15 -5.92 7.41
C ILE A 56 2.19 -5.87 8.94
N LYS A 57 2.42 -7.02 9.58
CA LYS A 57 2.64 -7.11 11.03
C LYS A 57 4.11 -7.45 11.28
N SER A 58 4.78 -6.66 12.12
CA SER A 58 6.15 -6.89 12.57
C SER A 58 6.22 -6.67 14.08
N GLY A 59 6.33 -7.73 14.87
CA GLY A 59 6.24 -7.63 16.33
C GLY A 59 4.90 -7.01 16.76
N SER A 60 4.97 -5.94 17.55
CA SER A 60 3.80 -5.15 17.99
C SER A 60 3.36 -4.08 16.99
N ASP A 61 4.15 -3.82 15.94
CA ASP A 61 3.86 -2.80 14.94
C ASP A 61 3.02 -3.34 13.79
N ILE A 62 2.10 -2.50 13.31
CA ILE A 62 1.27 -2.76 12.15
C ILE A 62 1.51 -1.65 11.14
N TYR A 63 1.98 -2.03 9.95
CA TYR A 63 2.13 -1.13 8.83
C TYR A 63 1.03 -1.39 7.81
N ARG A 64 0.52 -0.31 7.21
CA ARG A 64 -0.50 -0.35 6.17
C ARG A 64 -0.03 0.47 4.99
N ILE A 65 0.01 -0.15 3.81
CA ILE A 65 0.29 0.54 2.56
C ILE A 65 -1.02 0.59 1.78
N PHE A 66 -1.47 1.78 1.41
CA PHE A 66 -2.66 1.95 0.58
C PHE A 66 -2.28 1.77 -0.88
N CYS A 67 -3.14 1.11 -1.63
CA CYS A 67 -2.89 0.83 -3.03
C CYS A 67 -4.19 0.65 -3.81
N PHE A 68 -4.10 0.64 -5.13
CA PHE A 68 -5.20 0.22 -6.01
C PHE A 68 -4.64 -0.55 -7.20
N PHE A 69 -5.50 -1.26 -7.92
CA PHE A 69 -5.14 -1.89 -9.18
C PHE A 69 -5.47 -0.94 -10.31
N ASP A 70 -4.54 -0.76 -11.24
CA ASP A 70 -4.78 -0.03 -12.46
C ASP A 70 -4.89 -0.98 -13.68
N GLU A 71 -5.36 -0.44 -14.81
CA GLU A 71 -5.52 -1.20 -16.05
C GLU A 71 -4.18 -1.83 -16.47
N GLY A 72 -4.19 -3.13 -16.78
CA GLY A 72 -2.97 -3.89 -17.10
C GLY A 72 -2.29 -4.59 -15.91
N LYS A 73 -2.91 -4.57 -14.71
CA LYS A 73 -2.48 -5.27 -13.47
C LYS A 73 -1.31 -4.67 -12.66
N PRO A 74 -0.81 -3.44 -12.84
CA PRO A 74 0.08 -2.87 -11.83
C PRO A 74 -0.70 -2.59 -10.54
N VAL A 75 -0.04 -2.76 -9.39
CA VAL A 75 -0.53 -2.35 -8.08
C VAL A 75 0.15 -1.03 -7.77
N ILE A 76 -0.62 0.05 -7.78
CA ILE A 76 -0.12 1.39 -7.54
C ILE A 76 -0.06 1.62 -6.03
N LEU A 77 1.13 1.88 -5.48
CA LEU A 77 1.32 2.18 -4.07
C LEU A 77 1.16 3.68 -3.84
N LEU A 78 0.32 4.05 -2.88
CA LEU A 78 -0.01 5.43 -2.54
C LEU A 78 0.76 5.87 -1.29
N ASN A 79 0.04 6.30 -0.25
CA ASN A 79 0.59 6.54 1.07
C ASN A 79 0.72 5.25 1.90
N ALA A 80 1.54 5.30 2.95
CA ALA A 80 1.71 4.23 3.91
C ALA A 80 1.87 4.77 5.33
N ILE A 81 1.45 3.98 6.33
CA ILE A 81 1.45 4.38 7.74
C ILE A 81 1.90 3.26 8.66
N GLN A 82 2.59 3.64 9.74
CA GLN A 82 2.77 2.82 10.93
C GLN A 82 1.65 3.13 11.93
N LYS A 83 1.01 2.10 12.46
CA LYS A 83 0.02 2.25 13.51
C LYS A 83 0.21 1.27 14.65
N LYS A 84 0.02 1.78 15.87
CA LYS A 84 -0.14 0.99 17.10
C LYS A 84 -1.61 0.67 17.41
N THR A 85 -2.56 1.24 16.67
CA THR A 85 -4.01 1.06 16.89
C THR A 85 -4.71 0.44 15.66
N GLN A 86 -5.80 -0.31 15.89
CA GLN A 86 -6.46 -1.13 14.86
C GLN A 86 -7.30 -0.33 13.85
N LYS A 87 -7.80 0.86 14.20
CA LYS A 87 -8.64 1.67 13.30
C LYS A 87 -7.77 2.41 12.28
N THR A 88 -8.10 2.35 10.99
CA THR A 88 -7.48 3.22 9.97
C THR A 88 -7.88 4.68 10.26
N PRO A 89 -6.96 5.65 10.35
CA PRO A 89 -7.39 7.05 10.45
C PRO A 89 -8.13 7.42 9.17
N ARG A 90 -9.34 7.99 9.30
CA ARG A 90 -10.12 8.47 8.15
C ARG A 90 -9.28 9.36 7.24
N LYS A 91 -8.43 10.22 7.83
CA LYS A 91 -7.50 11.11 7.12
C LYS A 91 -6.63 10.40 6.07
N GLU A 92 -6.09 9.22 6.41
CA GLU A 92 -5.18 8.50 5.50
C GLU A 92 -5.92 7.81 4.36
N LEU A 93 -7.17 7.41 4.60
CA LEU A 93 -8.03 6.89 3.54
C LEU A 93 -8.46 8.00 2.59
N GLU A 94 -8.83 9.18 3.10
CA GLU A 94 -9.12 10.34 2.25
C GLU A 94 -7.89 10.78 1.45
N ARG A 95 -6.69 10.74 2.06
CA ARG A 95 -5.44 10.96 1.34
C ARG A 95 -5.23 9.94 0.22
N ALA A 96 -5.46 8.66 0.47
CA ALA A 96 -5.38 7.62 -0.56
C ALA A 96 -6.36 7.88 -1.71
N LYS A 97 -7.59 8.31 -1.42
CA LYS A 97 -8.59 8.70 -2.43
C LYS A 97 -8.09 9.85 -3.30
N SER A 98 -7.60 10.91 -2.67
CA SER A 98 -7.07 12.08 -3.36
C SER A 98 -5.86 11.75 -4.25
N LEU A 99 -4.94 10.91 -3.77
CA LEU A 99 -3.78 10.48 -4.55
C LEU A 99 -4.18 9.61 -5.74
N ARG A 100 -5.19 8.74 -5.58
CA ARG A 100 -5.72 7.95 -6.68
C ARG A 100 -6.36 8.83 -7.75
N SER A 101 -7.14 9.86 -7.38
CA SER A 101 -7.67 10.82 -8.36
C SER A 101 -6.54 11.52 -9.11
N LYS A 102 -5.53 12.01 -8.38
CA LYS A 102 -4.35 12.67 -8.96
C LYS A 102 -3.59 11.76 -9.94
N TYR A 103 -3.46 10.47 -9.63
CA TYR A 103 -2.83 9.51 -10.54
C TYR A 103 -3.56 9.44 -11.89
N TYR A 104 -4.88 9.31 -11.88
CA TYR A 104 -5.66 9.26 -13.12
C TYR A 104 -5.63 10.58 -13.88
N GLU A 105 -5.72 11.71 -13.18
CA GLU A 105 -5.54 13.04 -13.79
C GLU A 105 -4.19 13.16 -14.50
N SER A 106 -3.10 12.67 -13.88
CA SER A 106 -1.76 12.70 -14.49
C SER A 106 -1.53 11.71 -15.65
N LYS A 107 -2.45 10.76 -15.86
CA LYS A 107 -2.39 9.78 -16.95
C LYS A 107 -3.11 10.22 -18.21
N ASP A 108 -4.08 11.12 -18.06
CA ASP A 108 -4.87 11.65 -19.16
C ASP A 108 -4.20 12.87 -19.85
N ASP A 109 -3.02 13.29 -19.36
CA ASP A 109 -2.12 14.30 -19.93
C ASP A 109 -1.06 13.68 -20.88
#